data_AF-A0A158HEP8-F1
#
_entry.id   AF-A0A158HEP8-F1
#
_cell.length_a   1.000
_cell.length_b   1.000
_cell.length_c   1.000
_cell.angle_alpha   90.00
_cell.angle_beta   90.00
_cell.angle_gamma   90.00
#
_symmetry.space_group_name_H-M   'P 1'
#
loop_
_entity.id
_entity.type
_entity.pdbx_description
1 polymer ?
#
loop_
_entity_poly.entity_id
_entity_poly.type
_entity_poly.pdbx_seq_one_letter_code
_entity_poly.pdbx_strand_id
1 'polypeptide(L)'
;MRRILAAATLSVLATSAFANANSDTCQQKQDKISQQIEYARAHGNTAQVRGLQTALDQTRKNCSDASLEKRRQHRITQAQAKVESREADLKKAQDKNDSPKKIASRQRKLDEAREELKRAQEPVSP
;
A
#
# COMPACT_ATOMS: atom_id res chain seq x y z
N MET A 1 43.95 -10.75 33.84
CA MET A 1 43.77 -10.32 32.44
C MET A 1 42.70 -11.18 31.77
N ARG A 2 41.51 -10.62 31.51
CA ARG A 2 40.52 -11.15 30.56
C ARG A 2 39.72 -9.95 30.05
N ARG A 3 40.01 -9.53 28.82
CA ARG A 3 39.31 -8.44 28.13
C ARG A 3 37.95 -8.96 27.71
N ILE A 4 36.88 -8.51 28.35
CA ILE A 4 35.52 -8.76 27.89
C ILE A 4 35.21 -7.65 26.88
N LEU A 5 35.26 -8.01 25.60
CA LEU A 5 34.82 -7.16 24.50
C LEU A 5 33.30 -7.03 24.60
N ALA A 6 32.82 -5.89 25.11
CA ALA A 6 31.42 -5.52 25.04
C ALA A 6 31.11 -5.14 23.59
N ALA A 7 30.51 -6.07 22.84
CA ALA A 7 30.01 -5.83 21.50
C ALA A 7 28.88 -4.80 21.57
N ALA A 8 29.17 -3.57 21.14
CA ALA A 8 28.19 -2.51 21.00
C ALA A 8 27.19 -2.89 19.90
N THR A 9 25.95 -3.16 20.32
CA THR A 9 24.80 -3.41 19.46
C THR A 9 24.44 -2.14 18.69
N LEU A 10 24.76 -2.10 17.40
CA LEU A 10 24.24 -1.08 16.49
C LEU A 10 23.01 -1.65 15.77
N SER A 11 21.85 -1.56 16.43
CA SER A 11 20.56 -1.79 15.79
C SER A 11 20.28 -0.64 14.83
N VAL A 12 20.49 -0.87 13.54
CA VAL A 12 20.00 0.01 12.48
C VAL A 12 18.57 -0.40 12.17
N LEU A 13 17.60 0.26 12.81
CA LEU A 13 16.21 0.25 12.40
C LEU A 13 16.10 1.08 11.12
N ALA A 14 16.31 0.45 9.96
CA ALA A 14 15.88 1.00 8.69
C ALA A 14 14.34 0.87 8.62
N THR A 15 13.64 1.86 9.17
CA THR A 15 12.22 2.05 8.87
C THR A 15 12.12 2.65 7.48
N SER A 16 12.18 1.78 6.46
CA SER A 16 11.59 2.14 5.17
C SER A 16 10.08 2.18 5.36
N ALA A 17 9.60 3.35 5.78
CA ALA A 17 8.21 3.72 5.63
C ALA A 17 7.92 3.75 4.13
N PHE A 18 7.59 2.60 3.55
CA PHE A 18 6.82 2.57 2.32
C PHE A 18 5.43 3.10 2.70
N ALA A 19 5.32 4.43 2.62
CA ALA A 19 4.06 5.14 2.69
C ALA A 19 3.09 4.43 1.74
N ASN A 20 1.87 4.21 2.23
CA ASN A 20 0.78 3.60 1.49
C ASN A 20 0.62 4.30 0.14
N ALA A 21 1.18 3.74 -0.94
CA ALA A 21 1.12 4.29 -2.30
C ALA A 21 -0.31 4.27 -2.90
N ASN A 22 -1.33 4.06 -2.07
CA ASN A 22 -2.71 3.85 -2.46
C ASN A 22 -3.61 5.08 -2.26
N SER A 23 -3.10 6.14 -1.62
CA SER A 23 -3.85 7.36 -1.28
C SER A 23 -3.31 8.65 -1.89
N ASP A 24 -2.15 8.66 -2.55
CA ASP A 24 -1.58 9.92 -3.07
C ASP A 24 -2.29 10.40 -4.34
N THR A 25 -2.62 11.69 -4.42
CA THR A 25 -3.07 12.34 -5.67
C THR A 25 -1.98 12.37 -6.73
N CYS A 26 -2.36 12.60 -7.99
CA CYS A 26 -1.39 12.75 -9.08
C CYS A 26 -0.45 13.93 -8.82
N GLN A 27 -0.94 14.99 -8.19
CA GLN A 27 -0.14 16.15 -7.82
C GLN A 27 0.85 15.80 -6.70
N GLN A 28 0.40 15.20 -5.61
CA GLN A 28 1.28 14.76 -4.52
C GLN A 28 2.38 13.82 -5.00
N LYS A 29 2.06 12.90 -5.92
CA LYS A 29 3.05 12.01 -6.52
C LYS A 29 4.10 12.78 -7.32
N GLN A 30 3.69 13.79 -8.10
CA GLN A 30 4.60 14.65 -8.82
C GLN A 30 5.46 15.50 -7.88
N ASP A 31 4.88 16.03 -6.80
CA ASP A 31 5.58 16.85 -5.81
C ASP A 31 6.65 16.03 -5.07
N LYS A 32 6.32 14.80 -4.65
CA LYS A 32 7.29 13.87 -4.03
C LYS A 32 8.46 13.56 -4.96
N ILE A 33 8.19 13.30 -6.25
CA ILE A 33 9.26 13.06 -7.24
C ILE A 33 10.10 14.34 -7.44
N SER A 34 9.46 15.51 -7.48
CA SER A 34 10.15 16.80 -7.65
C SER A 34 11.08 17.11 -6.47
N GLN A 35 10.63 16.88 -5.23
CA GLN A 35 11.47 17.02 -4.03
C GLN A 35 12.67 16.06 -4.06
N GLN A 36 12.49 14.82 -4.53
CA GLN A 36 13.59 13.88 -4.71
C GLN A 36 14.59 14.33 -5.78
N ILE A 37 14.13 15.01 -6.85
CA ILE A 37 15.00 15.60 -7.87
C ILE A 37 15.84 16.72 -7.25
N GLU A 38 15.24 17.61 -6.47
CA GLU A 38 15.95 18.71 -5.81
C GLU A 38 17.02 18.17 -4.86
N TYR A 39 16.67 17.18 -4.04
CA TYR A 39 17.62 16.49 -3.17
C TYR A 39 18.76 15.86 -3.98
N ALA A 40 18.45 15.04 -5.00
CA ALA A 40 19.48 14.38 -5.81
C ALA A 40 20.39 15.40 -6.52
N ARG A 41 19.85 16.55 -6.94
CA ARG A 41 20.63 17.65 -7.53
C ARG A 41 21.57 18.30 -6.51
N ALA A 42 21.08 18.60 -5.30
CA ALA A 42 21.89 19.18 -4.23
C ALA A 42 23.08 18.28 -3.82
N HIS A 43 22.91 16.97 -3.95
CA HIS A 43 23.94 15.97 -3.65
C HIS A 43 24.76 15.52 -4.87
N GLY A 44 24.62 16.17 -6.04
CA GLY A 44 25.40 15.86 -7.24
C GLY A 44 25.11 14.48 -7.86
N ASN A 45 23.99 13.84 -7.54
CA ASN A 45 23.64 12.51 -8.04
C ASN A 45 22.94 12.58 -9.40
N THR A 46 23.70 12.86 -10.45
CA THR A 46 23.19 13.10 -11.80
C THR A 46 22.46 11.89 -12.40
N ALA A 47 22.86 10.66 -12.05
CA ALA A 47 22.18 9.45 -12.51
C ALA A 47 20.78 9.32 -11.90
N GLN A 48 20.66 9.56 -10.60
CA GLN A 48 19.38 9.56 -9.90
C GLN A 48 18.46 10.66 -10.43
N VAL A 49 18.99 11.86 -10.67
CA VAL A 49 18.22 12.97 -11.28
C VAL A 49 17.59 12.55 -12.61
N ARG A 50 18.36 11.94 -13.53
CA ARG A 50 17.80 11.49 -14.83
C ARG A 50 16.70 10.45 -14.67
N GLY A 51 16.88 9.49 -13.75
CA GLY A 51 15.87 8.47 -13.46
C GLY A 51 14.57 9.09 -12.91
N LEU A 52 14.69 10.02 -11.95
CA LEU A 52 13.55 10.71 -11.36
C LEU A 52 12.84 11.64 -12.35
N GLN A 53 13.58 12.31 -13.25
CA GLN A 53 12.98 13.10 -14.34
C GLN A 53 12.15 12.22 -15.27
N THR A 54 12.64 11.03 -15.61
CA THR A 54 11.89 10.06 -16.41
C THR A 54 10.62 9.62 -15.68
N ALA A 55 10.71 9.35 -14.38
CA ALA A 55 9.56 8.97 -13.56
C ALA A 55 8.54 10.11 -13.43
N LEU A 56 8.98 11.36 -13.35
CA LEU A 56 8.11 12.54 -13.33
C LEU A 56 7.34 12.68 -14.64
N ASP A 57 8.03 12.56 -15.78
CA ASP A 57 7.41 12.63 -17.10
C ASP A 57 6.40 11.50 -17.33
N GLN A 58 6.75 10.28 -16.92
CA GLN A 58 5.80 9.16 -16.97
C GLN A 58 4.59 9.39 -16.06
N THR A 59 4.80 9.99 -14.88
CA THR A 59 3.71 10.34 -13.97
C THR A 59 2.80 11.39 -14.58
N ARG A 60 3.35 12.45 -15.20
CA ARG A 60 2.58 13.48 -15.91
C ARG A 60 1.78 12.93 -17.09
N LYS A 61 2.34 11.97 -17.83
CA LYS A 61 1.68 11.35 -18.98
C LYS A 61 0.55 10.40 -18.59
N ASN A 62 0.73 9.65 -17.50
CA ASN A 62 -0.14 8.50 -17.18
C ASN A 62 -1.04 8.73 -15.96
N CYS A 63 -0.72 9.70 -15.10
CA CYS A 63 -1.52 10.06 -13.95
C CYS A 63 -2.48 11.18 -14.32
N SER A 64 -3.76 10.86 -14.34
CA SER A 64 -4.85 11.82 -14.36
C SER A 64 -5.81 11.45 -13.24
N ASP A 65 -6.60 12.41 -12.77
CA ASP A 65 -7.62 12.15 -11.76
C ASP A 65 -8.63 11.10 -12.25
N ALA A 66 -8.94 11.10 -13.55
CA ALA A 66 -9.74 10.05 -14.18
C ALA A 66 -9.07 8.66 -14.11
N SER A 67 -7.74 8.57 -14.26
CA SER A 67 -7.01 7.30 -14.12
C SER A 67 -6.92 6.84 -12.66
N LEU A 68 -6.85 7.78 -11.71
CA LEU A 68 -6.97 7.49 -10.27
C LEU A 68 -8.35 6.96 -9.91
N GLU A 69 -9.41 7.61 -10.37
CA GLU A 69 -10.77 7.18 -10.07
C GLU A 69 -11.08 5.82 -10.70
N LYS A 70 -10.63 5.58 -11.95
CA LYS A 70 -10.76 4.26 -12.57
C LYS A 70 -10.05 3.17 -11.76
N ARG A 71 -8.84 3.44 -11.24
CA ARG A 71 -8.13 2.50 -10.36
C ARG A 71 -8.90 2.28 -9.06
N ARG A 72 -9.45 3.34 -8.47
CA ARG A 72 -10.26 3.26 -7.25
C ARG A 72 -11.51 2.41 -7.48
N GLN A 73 -12.27 2.69 -8.53
CA GLN A 73 -13.46 1.92 -8.89
C GLN A 73 -13.13 0.44 -9.12
N HIS A 74 -12.01 0.14 -9.78
CA HIS A 74 -11.56 -1.23 -9.94
C HIS A 74 -11.28 -1.92 -8.60
N ARG A 75 -10.59 -1.24 -7.67
CA ARG A 75 -10.36 -1.78 -6.31
C ARG A 75 -11.67 -2.00 -5.54
N ILE A 76 -12.62 -1.08 -5.65
CA ILE A 76 -13.95 -1.22 -5.03
C ILE A 76 -14.62 -2.48 -5.55
N THR A 77 -14.68 -2.67 -6.88
CA THR A 77 -15.29 -3.86 -7.49
C THR A 77 -14.59 -5.15 -7.05
N GLN A 78 -13.25 -5.17 -6.98
CA GLN A 78 -12.52 -6.33 -6.48
C GLN A 78 -12.80 -6.62 -5.00
N ALA A 79 -12.85 -5.58 -4.17
CA ALA A 79 -13.14 -5.71 -2.74
C ALA A 79 -14.59 -6.18 -2.49
N GLN A 80 -15.56 -5.68 -3.25
CA GLN A 80 -16.95 -6.16 -3.23
C GLN A 80 -17.03 -7.65 -3.56
N ALA A 81 -16.44 -8.08 -4.67
CA ALA A 81 -16.40 -9.50 -5.05
C ALA A 81 -15.72 -10.37 -3.97
N LYS A 82 -14.68 -9.84 -3.30
CA LYS A 82 -14.02 -10.51 -2.19
C LYS A 82 -14.94 -10.66 -0.98
N VAL A 83 -15.70 -9.62 -0.62
CA VAL A 83 -16.69 -9.68 0.46
C VAL A 83 -17.73 -10.77 0.15
N GLU A 84 -18.35 -10.73 -1.03
CA GLU A 84 -19.35 -11.73 -1.45
C GLU A 84 -18.80 -13.15 -1.38
N SER A 85 -17.58 -13.37 -1.88
CA SER A 85 -16.90 -14.67 -1.79
C SER A 85 -16.67 -15.13 -0.35
N ARG A 86 -16.31 -14.22 0.57
CA ARG A 86 -16.09 -14.56 1.99
C ARG A 86 -17.39 -14.80 2.74
N GLU A 87 -18.47 -14.11 2.39
CA GLU A 87 -19.80 -14.37 2.92
C GLU A 87 -20.28 -15.77 2.51
N ALA A 88 -20.09 -16.14 1.23
CA ALA A 88 -20.40 -17.48 0.74
C ALA A 88 -19.56 -18.57 1.44
N ASP A 89 -18.26 -18.33 1.62
CA ASP A 89 -17.37 -19.26 2.34
C ASP A 89 -17.79 -19.47 3.80
N LEU A 90 -18.18 -18.39 4.49
CA LEU A 90 -18.66 -18.45 5.87
C LEU A 90 -19.98 -19.21 5.95
N LYS A 91 -20.95 -18.88 5.09
CA LYS A 91 -22.24 -19.57 5.02
C LYS A 91 -22.05 -21.06 4.78
N LYS A 92 -21.20 -21.44 3.82
CA LYS A 92 -20.89 -22.85 3.53
C LYS A 92 -20.28 -23.57 4.73
N ALA A 93 -19.43 -22.91 5.52
CA ALA A 93 -18.86 -23.50 6.74
C ALA A 93 -19.93 -23.71 7.82
N GLN A 94 -20.87 -22.77 7.96
CA GLN A 94 -22.01 -22.89 8.88
C GLN A 94 -22.95 -24.02 8.47
N ASP A 95 -23.35 -24.08 7.20
CA ASP A 95 -24.24 -25.11 6.65
C ASP A 95 -23.63 -26.52 6.79
N LYS A 96 -22.29 -26.63 6.73
CA LYS A 96 -21.55 -27.89 6.93
C LYS A 96 -21.30 -28.24 8.39
N ASN A 97 -21.69 -27.39 9.34
CA ASN A 97 -21.34 -27.53 10.76
C ASN A 97 -19.82 -27.74 10.96
N ASP A 98 -19.00 -26.98 10.22
CA ASP A 98 -17.55 -26.98 10.42
C ASP A 98 -17.20 -26.59 11.87
N SER A 99 -16.00 -26.97 12.33
CA SER A 99 -15.60 -26.70 13.71
C SER A 99 -15.63 -25.19 14.04
N PRO A 100 -15.89 -24.80 15.31
CA PRO A 100 -15.96 -23.40 15.72
C PRO A 100 -14.71 -22.60 15.33
N LYS A 101 -13.53 -23.22 15.38
CA LYS A 101 -12.26 -22.63 14.94
C LYS A 101 -12.25 -22.25 13.45
N LYS A 102 -12.81 -23.10 12.58
CA LYS A 102 -12.89 -22.82 11.13
C LYS A 102 -13.89 -21.70 10.84
N ILE A 103 -15.05 -21.71 11.50
CA ILE A 103 -16.06 -20.66 11.38
C ILE A 103 -15.47 -19.31 11.81
N ALA A 104 -14.81 -19.24 12.98
CA ALA A 104 -14.15 -18.02 13.45
C ALA A 104 -13.06 -17.52 12.48
N SER A 105 -12.31 -18.44 11.86
CA SER A 105 -11.31 -18.09 10.84
C SER A 105 -11.94 -17.51 9.57
N ARG A 106 -13.12 -17.99 9.15
CA ARG A 106 -13.88 -17.45 8.01
C ARG A 106 -14.48 -16.09 8.33
N GLN A 107 -15.04 -15.92 9.53
CA GLN A 107 -15.56 -14.63 9.99
C GLN A 107 -14.46 -13.56 9.96
N ARG A 108 -13.28 -13.84 10.52
CA ARG A 108 -12.16 -12.88 10.48
C ARG A 108 -11.78 -12.47 9.06
N LYS A 109 -11.73 -13.42 8.12
CA LYS A 109 -11.43 -13.11 6.69
C LYS A 109 -12.51 -12.27 6.02
N LEU A 110 -13.77 -12.45 6.42
CA LEU A 110 -14.87 -11.61 5.98
C LEU A 110 -14.71 -10.19 6.52
N ASP A 111 -14.40 -10.06 7.81
CA ASP A 111 -14.18 -8.75 8.44
C ASP A 111 -13.00 -8.02 7.80
N GLU A 112 -11.88 -8.71 7.55
CA GLU A 112 -10.73 -8.18 6.81
C GLU A 112 -11.12 -7.69 5.40
N ALA A 113 -11.97 -8.43 4.68
CA ALA A 113 -12.44 -8.04 3.36
C ALA A 113 -13.38 -6.83 3.40
N ARG A 114 -14.24 -6.73 4.43
CA ARG A 114 -15.11 -5.56 4.66
C ARG A 114 -14.31 -4.31 4.97
N GLU A 115 -13.26 -4.42 5.78
CA GLU A 115 -12.34 -3.31 6.04
C GLU A 115 -11.55 -2.89 4.79
N GLU A 116 -11.19 -3.83 3.93
CA GLU A 116 -10.57 -3.52 2.63
C GLU A 116 -11.53 -2.78 1.70
N LEU A 117 -12.80 -3.21 1.64
CA LEU A 117 -13.84 -2.51 0.87
C LEU A 117 -14.04 -1.08 1.39
N LYS A 118 -14.12 -0.91 2.71
CA LYS A 118 -14.24 0.41 3.34
C LYS A 118 -13.08 1.32 2.95
N ARG A 119 -11.84 0.85 3.06
CA ARG A 119 -10.65 1.60 2.62
C ARG A 119 -10.65 1.92 1.12
N ALA A 120 -11.13 1.00 0.28
CA ALA A 120 -11.23 1.25 -1.16
C ALA A 120 -12.30 2.31 -1.50
N GLN A 121 -13.33 2.44 -0.67
CA GLN A 121 -14.39 3.44 -0.76
C GLN A 121 -14.01 4.79 -0.16
N GLU A 122 -12.91 4.90 0.59
CA GLU A 122 -12.42 6.20 1.02
C GLU A 122 -12.04 7.05 -0.21
N PRO A 123 -12.33 8.36 -0.20
CA PRO A 123 -11.89 9.25 -1.25
C PRO A 123 -10.37 9.32 -1.28
N VAL A 124 -9.81 9.59 -2.46
CA VAL A 124 -8.38 9.93 -2.58
C VAL A 124 -8.20 11.31 -1.96
N SER A 125 -7.72 11.37 -0.72
CA SER A 125 -7.51 12.63 -0.01
C SER A 125 -6.43 13.47 -0.71
N PRO A 126 -6.60 14.81 -0.80
CA PRO A 126 -5.66 15.73 -1.45
C PRO A 126 -4.24 15.70 -0.91
#